data_AF-A0A382E5D6-F1
#
_entry.id   AF-A0A382E5D6-F1
#
_cell.length_a   1.000
_cell.length_b   1.000
_cell.length_c   1.000
_cell.angle_alpha   90.00
_cell.angle_beta   90.00
_cell.angle_gamma   90.00
#
_symmetry.space_group_name_H-M   'P 1'
#
loop_
_entity.id
_entity.type
_entity.pdbx_description
1 polymer ?
#
loop_
_entity_poly.entity_id
_entity_poly.type
_entity_poly.pdbx_seq_one_letter_code
_entity_poly.pdbx_strand_id
1 'polypeptide(L)'
;SRAGDLGNNGSYLLELLNDSTANYRGNAKTNETARHNYYKIDETSGDGNLGVIERFEPMPMVTYFENQLIKAEAAARTGGDGLGHLNDYRAWLASGGRLNDTFSDSASILYEAYDAADFESGGMENSDGVSAETALLREIIEERYVSGFGTYMPFNDHRRLRGDGETALIPPFPLNTSAASEHVERIPYAQDELTSNSTMDEDPGLYAETEVNQ
;
A
#
# COMPACT_ATOMS: atom_id res chain seq x y z
N SER A 1 -2.79 -5.87 -24.78
CA SER A 1 -3.76 -4.91 -24.23
C SER A 1 -4.14 -3.92 -25.31
N ARG A 2 -5.41 -3.49 -25.44
CA ARG A 2 -5.78 -2.34 -26.30
C ARG A 2 -5.67 -1.05 -25.48
N ALA A 3 -5.60 0.09 -26.17
CA ALA A 3 -5.64 1.39 -25.50
C ALA A 3 -6.96 1.53 -24.72
N GLY A 4 -6.88 1.97 -23.46
CA GLY A 4 -8.00 2.13 -22.53
C GLY A 4 -8.39 0.88 -21.73
N ASP A 5 -7.77 -0.27 -21.95
CA ASP A 5 -8.12 -1.51 -21.22
C ASP A 5 -7.55 -1.52 -19.78
N LEU A 6 -6.44 -0.82 -19.54
CA LEU A 6 -5.72 -0.82 -18.27
C LEU A 6 -5.13 0.57 -18.01
N GLY A 7 -5.44 1.15 -16.86
CA GLY A 7 -4.96 2.46 -16.44
C GLY A 7 -5.13 2.64 -14.93
N ASN A 8 -4.36 3.53 -14.34
CA ASN A 8 -4.46 3.89 -12.92
C ASN A 8 -4.47 5.42 -12.71
N ASN A 9 -4.78 6.18 -13.75
CA ASN A 9 -4.98 7.62 -13.64
C ASN A 9 -6.11 7.92 -12.65
N GLY A 10 -5.89 8.87 -11.74
CA GLY A 10 -6.82 9.19 -10.66
C GLY A 10 -6.92 8.16 -9.54
N SER A 11 -6.04 7.14 -9.53
CA SER A 11 -5.94 6.23 -8.37
C SER A 11 -5.33 6.95 -7.17
N TYR A 12 -5.75 6.54 -5.97
CA TYR A 12 -5.25 7.11 -4.72
C TYR A 12 -3.73 6.91 -4.55
N LEU A 13 -3.17 5.80 -5.04
CA LEU A 13 -1.73 5.59 -5.06
C LEU A 13 -1.00 6.68 -5.85
N LEU A 14 -1.42 6.97 -7.09
CA LEU A 14 -0.74 8.01 -7.88
C LEU A 14 -0.91 9.39 -7.26
N GLU A 15 -2.02 9.62 -6.56
CA GLU A 15 -2.21 10.85 -5.79
C GLU A 15 -1.20 10.98 -4.65
N LEU A 16 -1.07 9.95 -3.80
CA LEU A 16 -0.12 9.88 -2.69
C LEU A 16 1.34 10.13 -3.13
N LEU A 17 1.72 9.63 -4.32
CA LEU A 17 3.10 9.70 -4.79
C LEU A 17 3.44 10.97 -5.59
N ASN A 18 2.46 11.85 -5.80
CA ASN A 18 2.62 13.05 -6.63
C ASN A 18 2.77 14.32 -5.77
N ASP A 19 3.93 14.97 -5.83
CA ASP A 19 4.30 16.16 -5.06
C ASP A 19 3.41 17.39 -5.27
N SER A 20 2.58 17.36 -6.32
CA SER A 20 1.66 18.42 -6.68
C SER A 20 0.25 18.21 -6.10
N THR A 21 0.00 17.11 -5.37
CA THR A 21 -1.30 16.82 -4.76
C THR A 21 -1.32 17.18 -3.28
N ALA A 22 -2.52 17.40 -2.74
CA ALA A 22 -2.68 17.67 -1.31
C ALA A 22 -2.40 16.45 -0.43
N ASN A 23 -2.51 15.25 -1.00
CA ASN A 23 -2.29 13.99 -0.32
C ASN A 23 -0.86 13.46 -0.52
N TYR A 24 0.07 14.27 -1.05
CA TYR A 24 1.44 13.83 -1.22
C TYR A 24 2.05 13.35 0.10
N ARG A 25 2.54 12.11 0.11
CA ARG A 25 3.13 11.49 1.32
C ARG A 25 4.59 11.85 1.56
N GLY A 26 5.29 12.36 0.53
CA GLY A 26 6.69 12.69 0.66
C GLY A 26 6.93 13.89 1.58
N ASN A 27 8.17 14.02 2.04
CA ASN A 27 8.58 15.03 3.01
C ASN A 27 10.07 15.36 2.83
N ALA A 28 10.68 16.09 3.77
CA ALA A 28 12.09 16.47 3.66
C ALA A 28 13.07 15.28 3.59
N LYS A 29 12.65 14.09 4.04
CA LYS A 29 13.43 12.84 4.02
C LYS A 29 12.94 11.85 2.95
N THR A 30 11.90 12.17 2.18
CA THR A 30 11.22 11.25 1.26
C THR A 30 10.83 11.93 -0.06
N ASN A 31 11.29 11.38 -1.19
CA ASN A 31 10.86 11.79 -2.54
C ASN A 31 10.28 10.59 -3.31
N GLU A 32 9.00 10.68 -3.66
CA GLU A 32 8.28 9.59 -4.34
C GLU A 32 8.29 9.66 -5.87
N THR A 33 8.96 10.65 -6.46
CA THR A 33 8.94 10.88 -7.92
C THR A 33 9.29 9.63 -8.73
N ALA A 34 10.35 8.91 -8.34
CA ALA A 34 10.76 7.69 -9.01
C ALA A 34 9.67 6.59 -8.92
N ARG A 35 9.09 6.40 -7.73
CA ARG A 35 8.05 5.40 -7.46
C ARG A 35 6.74 5.74 -8.17
N HIS A 36 6.34 7.01 -8.18
CA HIS A 36 5.21 7.51 -8.96
C HIS A 36 5.35 7.13 -10.43
N ASN A 37 6.49 7.43 -11.03
CA ASN A 37 6.73 7.18 -12.45
C ASN A 37 6.82 5.69 -12.78
N TYR A 38 7.35 4.88 -11.86
CA TYR A 38 7.36 3.42 -11.99
C TYR A 38 5.94 2.82 -11.92
N TYR A 39 5.07 3.31 -11.04
CA TYR A 39 3.71 2.79 -10.93
C TYR A 39 2.73 3.35 -11.95
N LYS A 40 3.06 4.45 -12.62
CA LYS A 40 2.18 5.07 -13.61
C LYS A 40 1.95 4.15 -14.82
N ILE A 41 0.69 3.93 -15.15
CA ILE A 41 0.27 3.18 -16.34
C ILE A 41 -0.18 4.17 -17.42
N ASP A 42 0.47 4.12 -18.58
CA ASP A 42 0.00 4.76 -19.80
C ASP A 42 -1.06 3.87 -20.46
N GLU A 43 -2.33 4.20 -20.23
CA GLU A 43 -3.48 3.51 -20.81
C GLU A 43 -3.61 3.73 -22.33
N THR A 44 -2.90 4.70 -22.90
CA THR A 44 -2.97 5.00 -24.33
C THR A 44 -2.02 4.15 -25.18
N SER A 45 -1.11 3.41 -24.53
CA SER A 45 -0.05 2.65 -25.20
C SER A 45 0.08 1.23 -24.65
N GLY A 46 0.00 0.24 -25.56
CA GLY A 46 0.23 -1.17 -25.20
C GLY A 46 1.70 -1.52 -24.96
N ASP A 47 2.64 -0.77 -25.56
CA ASP A 47 4.09 -1.05 -25.51
C ASP A 47 4.90 0.07 -24.82
N GLY A 48 4.26 1.19 -24.46
CA GLY A 48 4.92 2.37 -23.89
C GLY A 48 5.14 2.33 -22.38
N ASN A 49 4.66 1.27 -21.71
CA ASN A 49 4.80 1.12 -20.28
C ASN A 49 6.16 0.51 -19.94
N LEU A 50 6.96 1.23 -19.16
CA LEU A 50 8.32 0.83 -18.79
C LEU A 50 8.46 0.44 -17.31
N GLY A 51 7.42 0.68 -16.49
CA GLY A 51 7.43 0.46 -15.05
C GLY A 51 6.74 -0.84 -14.63
N VAL A 52 5.83 -0.75 -13.66
CA VAL A 52 5.20 -1.90 -12.97
C VAL A 52 4.47 -2.91 -13.89
N ILE A 53 4.09 -2.50 -15.09
CA ILE A 53 3.46 -3.37 -16.10
C ILE A 53 4.31 -3.56 -17.37
N GLU A 54 5.60 -3.27 -17.31
CA GLU A 54 6.52 -3.57 -18.39
C GLU A 54 6.52 -5.09 -18.67
N ARG A 55 6.72 -5.47 -19.94
CA ARG A 55 6.52 -6.85 -20.42
C ARG A 55 7.43 -7.90 -19.76
N PHE A 56 8.55 -7.49 -19.18
CA PHE A 56 9.52 -8.31 -18.47
C PHE A 56 9.62 -7.94 -16.99
N GLU A 57 8.81 -7.00 -16.49
CA GLU A 57 8.74 -6.68 -15.08
C GLU A 57 8.30 -7.91 -14.29
N PRO A 58 9.06 -8.35 -13.28
CA PRO A 58 8.67 -9.49 -12.47
C PRO A 58 7.34 -9.24 -11.75
N MET A 59 6.53 -10.28 -11.64
CA MET A 59 5.37 -10.32 -10.74
C MET A 59 5.78 -11.08 -9.47
N PRO A 60 6.25 -10.39 -8.43
CA PRO A 60 6.81 -11.07 -7.27
C PRO A 60 5.69 -11.60 -6.36
N MET A 61 5.83 -12.86 -5.94
CA MET A 61 4.90 -13.54 -5.03
C MET A 61 5.22 -13.31 -3.54
N VAL A 62 6.52 -13.21 -3.22
CA VAL A 62 7.03 -12.92 -1.87
C VAL A 62 8.20 -11.97 -2.04
N THR A 63 8.21 -10.87 -1.29
CA THR A 63 9.10 -9.75 -1.55
C THR A 63 9.92 -9.35 -0.33
N TYR A 64 11.04 -8.68 -0.58
CA TYR A 64 11.84 -8.10 0.49
C TYR A 64 11.05 -7.05 1.28
N PHE A 65 10.33 -6.16 0.60
CA PHE A 65 9.55 -5.10 1.25
C PHE A 65 8.46 -5.67 2.15
N GLU A 66 7.75 -6.71 1.71
CA GLU A 66 6.71 -7.35 2.51
C GLU A 66 7.29 -7.92 3.81
N ASN A 67 8.39 -8.67 3.72
CA ASN A 67 9.04 -9.23 4.89
C ASN A 67 9.57 -8.14 5.85
N GLN A 68 10.19 -7.08 5.33
CA GLN A 68 10.70 -6.01 6.20
C GLN A 68 9.57 -5.22 6.87
N LEU A 69 8.49 -4.94 6.14
CA LEU A 69 7.37 -4.19 6.70
C LEU A 69 6.54 -5.04 7.68
N ILE A 70 6.46 -6.37 7.50
CA ILE A 70 5.95 -7.28 8.53
C ILE A 70 6.82 -7.22 9.79
N LYS A 71 8.15 -7.24 9.65
CA LYS A 71 9.06 -7.12 10.79
C LYS A 71 8.92 -5.77 11.49
N ALA A 72 8.82 -4.68 10.75
CA ALA A 72 8.65 -3.33 11.28
C ALA A 72 7.35 -3.23 12.09
N GLU A 73 6.22 -3.66 11.51
CA GLU A 73 4.93 -3.65 12.18
C GLU A 73 4.93 -4.54 13.43
N ALA A 74 5.41 -5.78 13.31
CA ALA A 74 5.43 -6.72 14.42
C ALA A 74 6.31 -6.20 15.59
N ALA A 75 7.49 -5.65 15.27
CA ALA A 75 8.36 -5.06 16.28
C ALA A 75 7.71 -3.83 16.94
N ALA A 76 7.14 -2.90 16.16
CA ALA A 76 6.43 -1.73 16.69
C ALA A 76 5.31 -2.14 17.66
N ARG A 77 4.49 -3.13 17.30
CA ARG A 77 3.37 -3.61 18.12
C ARG A 77 3.79 -4.38 19.39
N THR A 78 5.02 -4.91 19.42
CA THR A 78 5.50 -5.75 20.53
C THR A 78 6.57 -5.07 21.39
N GLY A 79 6.79 -3.75 21.19
CA GLY A 79 7.79 -2.97 21.92
C GLY A 79 9.24 -3.23 21.48
N GLY A 80 9.42 -3.84 20.30
CA GLY A 80 10.71 -3.98 19.63
C GLY A 80 11.08 -2.78 18.75
N ASP A 81 12.18 -2.90 18.01
CA ASP A 81 12.70 -1.82 17.15
C ASP A 81 12.00 -1.77 15.78
N GLY A 82 10.75 -1.32 15.76
CA GLY A 82 9.98 -1.13 14.53
C GLY A 82 10.58 -0.06 13.61
N LEU A 83 11.09 1.04 14.18
CA LEU A 83 11.72 2.13 13.44
C LEU A 83 13.01 1.68 12.76
N GLY A 84 13.84 0.87 13.42
CA GLY A 84 15.03 0.27 12.81
C GLY A 84 14.70 -0.54 11.57
N HIS A 85 13.67 -1.41 11.64
CA HIS A 85 13.23 -2.18 10.48
C HIS A 85 12.60 -1.35 9.37
N LEU A 86 11.85 -0.28 9.72
CA LEU A 86 11.38 0.69 8.73
C LEU A 86 12.58 1.36 8.03
N ASN A 87 13.61 1.75 8.78
CA ASN A 87 14.82 2.34 8.22
C ASN A 87 15.67 1.37 7.37
N ASP A 88 15.71 0.08 7.71
CA ASP A 88 16.31 -0.96 6.85
C ASP A 88 15.60 -1.03 5.48
N TYR A 89 14.28 -0.89 5.48
CA TYR A 89 13.48 -0.83 4.26
C TYR A 89 13.71 0.49 3.49
N ARG A 90 13.76 1.64 4.18
CA ARG A 90 14.06 2.94 3.57
C ARG A 90 15.45 2.97 2.94
N ALA A 91 16.46 2.37 3.58
CA ALA A 91 17.79 2.22 3.00
C ALA A 91 17.78 1.38 1.71
N TRP A 92 16.95 0.33 1.65
CA TRP A 92 16.76 -0.44 0.43
C TRP A 92 16.09 0.38 -0.68
N LEU A 93 15.06 1.17 -0.37
CA LEU A 93 14.45 2.09 -1.32
C LEU A 93 15.44 3.15 -1.84
N ALA A 94 16.27 3.72 -0.95
CA ALA A 94 17.31 4.68 -1.31
C ALA A 94 18.32 4.11 -2.33
N SER A 95 18.47 2.77 -2.39
CA SER A 95 19.32 2.08 -3.37
C SER A 95 18.63 1.82 -4.72
N GLY A 96 17.37 2.25 -4.90
CA GLY A 96 16.54 1.91 -6.06
C GLY A 96 15.72 0.63 -5.87
N GLY A 97 15.60 0.14 -4.64
CA GLY A 97 14.82 -1.06 -4.32
C GLY A 97 13.41 -1.03 -4.93
N ARG A 98 12.95 -2.19 -5.42
CA ARG A 98 11.73 -2.44 -6.20
C ARG A 98 11.73 -1.88 -7.62
N LEU A 99 12.42 -0.78 -7.88
CA LEU A 99 12.40 -0.13 -9.19
C LEU A 99 13.27 -0.92 -10.17
N ASN A 100 12.83 -0.98 -11.42
CA ASN A 100 13.68 -1.46 -12.51
C ASN A 100 14.67 -0.38 -12.96
N ASP A 101 15.65 -0.77 -13.78
CA ASP A 101 16.74 0.09 -14.24
C ASP A 101 16.29 1.39 -14.91
N THR A 102 15.05 1.45 -15.44
CA THR A 102 14.50 2.65 -16.08
C THR A 102 14.17 3.74 -15.05
N PHE A 103 13.79 3.35 -13.83
CA PHE A 103 13.33 4.26 -12.77
C PHE A 103 14.26 4.32 -11.57
N SER A 104 15.39 3.61 -11.59
CA SER A 104 16.34 3.57 -10.49
C SER A 104 17.40 4.70 -10.52
N ASP A 105 17.10 5.84 -11.14
CA ASP A 105 18.03 6.98 -11.15
C ASP A 105 18.09 7.62 -9.76
N SER A 106 19.27 7.47 -9.13
CA SER A 106 19.59 8.02 -7.81
C SER A 106 19.29 9.52 -7.65
N ALA A 107 19.31 10.32 -8.73
CA ALA A 107 18.98 11.75 -8.65
C ALA A 107 17.51 12.02 -8.30
N SER A 108 16.64 11.01 -8.45
CA SER A 108 15.20 11.09 -8.21
C SER A 108 14.73 10.28 -6.99
N ILE A 109 15.67 9.70 -6.24
CA ILE A 109 15.41 8.79 -5.12
C ILE A 109 15.94 9.44 -3.83
N LEU A 110 15.05 9.68 -2.87
CA LEU A 110 15.40 10.16 -1.54
C LEU A 110 14.57 9.38 -0.52
N TYR A 111 15.26 8.63 0.34
CA TYR A 111 14.67 7.93 1.49
C TYR A 111 15.68 7.95 2.64
N GLU A 112 15.83 9.11 3.28
CA GLU A 112 16.70 9.23 4.46
C GLU A 112 16.09 8.48 5.65
N ALA A 113 16.93 8.00 6.56
CA ALA A 113 16.46 7.35 7.78
C ALA A 113 15.64 8.33 8.63
N TYR A 114 14.50 7.86 9.13
CA TYR A 114 13.76 8.57 10.15
C TYR A 114 14.43 8.40 11.52
N ASP A 115 14.26 9.39 12.36
CA ASP A 115 14.59 9.34 13.77
C ASP A 115 13.33 9.44 14.63
N ALA A 116 13.45 9.22 15.94
CA ALA A 116 12.29 9.20 16.82
C ALA A 116 11.52 10.54 16.81
N ALA A 117 12.21 11.68 16.62
CA ALA A 117 11.58 12.99 16.64
C ALA A 117 10.66 13.23 15.42
N ASP A 118 10.86 12.50 14.32
CA ASP A 118 9.96 12.56 13.16
C ASP A 118 8.54 12.06 13.49
N PHE A 119 8.42 11.16 14.49
CA PHE A 119 7.16 10.56 14.92
C PHE A 119 6.59 11.17 16.21
N GLU A 120 7.36 11.97 16.94
CA GLU A 120 6.85 12.73 18.08
C GLU A 120 5.77 13.73 17.65
N SER A 121 4.91 14.17 18.57
CA SER A 121 3.84 15.13 18.25
C SER A 121 4.39 16.41 17.59
N GLY A 122 3.92 16.71 16.38
CA GLY A 122 4.42 17.82 15.56
C GLY A 122 5.64 17.49 14.70
N GLY A 123 6.14 16.26 14.77
CA GLY A 123 7.13 15.70 13.85
C GLY A 123 6.56 15.53 12.44
N MET A 124 7.44 15.32 11.45
CA MET A 124 7.02 15.29 10.04
C MET A 124 6.05 14.17 9.70
N GLU A 125 6.11 13.04 10.40
CA GLU A 125 5.18 11.90 10.26
C GLU A 125 3.99 11.97 11.23
N ASN A 126 3.92 13.02 12.05
CA ASN A 126 2.93 13.16 13.13
C ASN A 126 2.45 14.61 13.30
N SER A 127 2.01 15.20 12.19
CA SER A 127 1.48 16.58 12.17
C SER A 127 0.16 16.74 12.91
N ASP A 128 -0.61 15.66 13.06
CA ASP A 128 -1.90 15.61 13.77
C ASP A 128 -1.77 15.29 15.26
N GLY A 129 -0.58 14.94 15.73
CA GLY A 129 -0.25 14.86 17.15
C GLY A 129 -0.80 13.62 17.86
N VAL A 130 -0.93 12.49 17.16
CA VAL A 130 -1.19 11.18 17.77
C VAL A 130 0.02 10.70 18.59
N SER A 131 -0.06 9.54 19.24
CA SER A 131 1.12 8.98 19.91
C SER A 131 2.22 8.64 18.88
N ALA A 132 3.49 8.70 19.28
CA ALA A 132 4.60 8.35 18.39
C ALA A 132 4.50 6.89 17.88
N GLU A 133 3.97 5.98 18.70
CA GLU A 133 3.68 4.60 18.30
C GLU A 133 2.62 4.53 17.20
N THR A 134 1.52 5.27 17.34
CA THR A 134 0.46 5.33 16.31
C THR A 134 0.98 5.97 15.03
N ALA A 135 1.78 7.03 15.10
CA ALA A 135 2.38 7.66 13.93
C ALA A 135 3.34 6.69 13.20
N LEU A 136 4.17 5.96 13.95
CA LEU A 136 5.07 4.95 13.38
C LEU A 136 4.28 3.81 12.70
N LEU A 137 3.25 3.29 13.37
CA LEU A 137 2.40 2.25 12.77
C LEU A 137 1.69 2.76 11.52
N ARG A 138 1.21 3.99 11.51
CA ARG A 138 0.56 4.61 10.35
C ARG A 138 1.51 4.66 9.16
N GLU A 139 2.74 5.13 9.33
CA GLU A 139 3.74 5.15 8.26
C GLU A 139 4.08 3.73 7.77
N ILE A 140 4.25 2.77 8.68
CA ILE A 140 4.51 1.37 8.29
C ILE A 140 3.35 0.80 7.46
N ILE A 141 2.09 1.04 7.86
CA ILE A 141 0.92 0.59 7.12
C ILE A 141 0.78 1.31 5.76
N GLU A 142 1.08 2.61 5.70
CA GLU A 142 1.06 3.35 4.43
C GLU A 142 2.13 2.81 3.46
N GLU A 143 3.34 2.50 3.94
CA GLU A 143 4.37 1.85 3.13
C GLU A 143 3.94 0.46 2.66
N ARG A 144 3.19 -0.30 3.47
CA ARG A 144 2.61 -1.59 3.03
C ARG A 144 1.59 -1.42 1.92
N TYR A 145 0.76 -0.37 1.99
CA TYR A 145 -0.18 -0.03 0.93
C TYR A 145 0.53 0.34 -0.38
N VAL A 146 1.51 1.24 -0.31
CA VAL A 146 2.26 1.74 -1.48
C VAL A 146 3.10 0.63 -2.11
N SER A 147 3.82 -0.14 -1.31
CA SER A 147 4.73 -1.20 -1.80
C SER A 147 3.97 -2.43 -2.28
N GLY A 148 2.88 -2.75 -1.59
CA GLY A 148 1.99 -3.85 -1.90
C GLY A 148 1.06 -3.59 -3.08
N PHE A 149 1.14 -2.44 -3.74
CA PHE A 149 0.32 -2.16 -4.91
C PHE A 149 0.49 -3.26 -5.98
N GLY A 150 -0.63 -3.74 -6.52
CA GLY A 150 -0.69 -4.87 -7.44
C GLY A 150 -0.70 -6.24 -6.76
N THR A 151 -0.70 -6.31 -5.42
CA THR A 151 -0.79 -7.55 -4.64
C THR A 151 -2.07 -7.59 -3.78
N TYR A 152 -2.27 -8.67 -3.04
CA TYR A 152 -3.36 -8.76 -2.05
C TYR A 152 -3.05 -8.06 -0.72
N MET A 153 -1.83 -7.56 -0.49
CA MET A 153 -1.47 -6.93 0.78
C MET A 153 -2.41 -5.78 1.16
N PRO A 154 -2.69 -4.78 0.30
CA PRO A 154 -3.57 -3.66 0.67
C PRO A 154 -5.00 -4.12 1.01
N PHE A 155 -5.53 -5.10 0.28
CA PHE A 155 -6.86 -5.65 0.53
C PHE A 155 -6.93 -6.42 1.86
N ASN A 156 -5.88 -7.19 2.17
CA ASN A 156 -5.81 -7.95 3.41
C ASN A 156 -5.58 -7.04 4.62
N ASP A 157 -4.64 -6.10 4.53
CA ASP A 157 -4.35 -5.16 5.62
C ASP A 157 -5.55 -4.27 5.94
N HIS A 158 -6.26 -3.76 4.93
CA HIS A 158 -7.45 -2.97 5.20
C HIS A 158 -8.52 -3.79 5.96
N ARG A 159 -8.78 -5.05 5.56
CA ARG A 159 -9.76 -5.90 6.27
C ARG A 159 -9.33 -6.20 7.70
N ARG A 160 -8.05 -6.57 7.88
CA ARG A 160 -7.47 -6.85 9.20
C ARG A 160 -7.58 -5.64 10.12
N LEU A 161 -7.18 -4.46 9.66
CA LEU A 161 -7.25 -3.23 10.46
C LEU A 161 -8.68 -2.82 10.80
N ARG A 162 -9.67 -3.10 9.92
CA ARG A 162 -11.10 -2.93 10.28
C ARG A 162 -11.52 -3.89 11.40
N GLY A 163 -11.20 -5.18 11.25
CA GLY A 163 -11.51 -6.21 12.25
C GLY A 163 -10.85 -5.94 13.62
N ASP A 164 -9.62 -5.43 13.62
CA ASP A 164 -8.89 -5.06 14.84
C ASP A 164 -9.38 -3.72 15.46
N GLY A 165 -10.31 -3.01 14.81
CA GLY A 165 -10.78 -1.70 15.24
C GLY A 165 -9.77 -0.56 15.06
N GLU A 166 -8.70 -0.79 14.30
CA GLU A 166 -7.58 0.12 14.06
C GLU A 166 -7.79 0.99 12.81
N THR A 167 -9.01 1.49 12.62
CA THR A 167 -9.41 2.23 11.40
C THR A 167 -8.61 3.51 11.18
N ALA A 168 -8.02 4.08 12.24
CA ALA A 168 -7.13 5.24 12.16
C ALA A 168 -5.79 4.96 11.44
N LEU A 169 -5.40 3.70 11.29
CA LEU A 169 -4.18 3.29 10.57
C LEU A 169 -4.44 3.04 9.07
N ILE A 170 -5.71 2.96 8.66
CA ILE A 170 -6.07 2.60 7.28
C ILE A 170 -5.78 3.78 6.35
N PRO A 171 -5.01 3.59 5.26
CA PRO A 171 -4.85 4.61 4.23
C PRO A 171 -6.23 5.01 3.66
N PRO A 172 -6.59 6.30 3.63
CA PRO A 172 -7.96 6.74 3.38
C PRO A 172 -8.30 6.78 1.88
N PHE A 173 -8.04 5.67 1.16
CA PHE A 173 -8.43 5.57 -0.23
C PHE A 173 -9.96 5.55 -0.37
N PRO A 174 -10.53 6.30 -1.32
CA PRO A 174 -11.97 6.42 -1.44
C PRO A 174 -12.60 5.14 -2.01
N LEU A 175 -13.90 4.98 -1.76
CA LEU A 175 -14.71 4.03 -2.51
C LEU A 175 -14.87 4.52 -3.95
N ASN A 176 -14.88 3.57 -4.90
CA ASN A 176 -14.94 3.87 -6.34
C ASN A 176 -16.21 4.64 -6.76
N THR A 177 -17.27 4.60 -5.95
CA THR A 177 -18.52 5.32 -6.22
C THR A 177 -19.11 5.84 -4.92
N SER A 178 -19.83 6.96 -4.99
CA SER A 178 -20.60 7.50 -3.86
C SER A 178 -21.83 6.67 -3.47
N ALA A 179 -22.19 5.66 -4.27
CA ALA A 179 -23.28 4.73 -3.96
C ALA A 179 -22.84 3.61 -3.00
N ALA A 180 -21.55 3.36 -2.86
CA ALA A 180 -21.02 2.42 -1.88
C ALA A 180 -20.77 3.16 -0.55
N SER A 181 -21.13 2.53 0.56
CA SER A 181 -20.88 3.03 1.92
C SER A 181 -19.90 2.17 2.70
N GLU A 182 -19.55 0.99 2.17
CA GLU A 182 -18.78 -0.03 2.86
C GLU A 182 -17.76 -0.65 1.91
N HIS A 183 -16.65 -1.10 2.47
CA HIS A 183 -15.67 -1.90 1.75
C HIS A 183 -16.03 -3.38 1.86
N VAL A 184 -15.78 -4.13 0.79
CA VAL A 184 -16.04 -5.58 0.80
C VAL A 184 -15.08 -6.31 1.74
N GLU A 185 -15.57 -7.43 2.29
CA GLU A 185 -14.86 -8.34 3.18
C GLU A 185 -14.28 -9.55 2.44
N ARG A 186 -14.73 -9.83 1.20
CA ARG A 186 -14.29 -10.99 0.41
C ARG A 186 -14.52 -10.82 -1.09
N ILE A 187 -13.94 -11.74 -1.86
CA ILE A 187 -14.25 -11.97 -3.28
C ILE A 187 -15.49 -12.88 -3.34
N PRO A 188 -16.43 -12.67 -4.29
CA PRO A 188 -17.64 -13.50 -4.39
C PRO A 188 -17.31 -14.96 -4.70
N TYR A 189 -18.12 -15.86 -4.15
CA TYR A 189 -18.12 -17.26 -4.58
C TYR A 189 -18.71 -17.38 -5.98
N ALA A 190 -18.19 -18.32 -6.78
CA ALA A 190 -18.76 -18.61 -8.08
C ALA A 190 -20.15 -19.25 -7.91
N GLN A 191 -21.11 -18.85 -8.73
CA GLN A 191 -22.47 -19.38 -8.67
C GLN A 191 -22.52 -20.91 -8.87
N ASP A 192 -21.62 -21.45 -9.68
CA ASP A 192 -21.53 -22.89 -9.92
C ASP A 192 -21.10 -23.65 -8.66
N GLU A 193 -20.17 -23.10 -7.86
CA GLU A 193 -19.78 -23.69 -6.57
C GLU A 193 -20.95 -23.68 -5.58
N LEU A 194 -21.69 -22.57 -5.52
CA LEU A 194 -22.85 -22.43 -4.64
C LEU A 194 -23.99 -23.40 -5.01
N THR A 195 -24.22 -23.63 -6.30
CA THR A 195 -25.34 -24.48 -6.77
C THR A 195 -25.01 -25.96 -6.84
N SER A 196 -23.73 -26.31 -7.00
CA SER A 196 -23.29 -27.71 -7.09
C SER A 196 -22.88 -28.30 -5.74
N ASN A 197 -22.53 -27.49 -4.74
CA ASN A 197 -22.14 -27.96 -3.43
C ASN A 197 -23.32 -27.96 -2.44
N SER A 198 -23.87 -29.15 -2.16
CA SER A 198 -24.98 -29.31 -1.21
C SER A 198 -24.64 -29.03 0.26
N THR A 199 -23.37 -28.76 0.59
CA THR A 199 -22.95 -28.34 1.94
C THR A 199 -22.85 -26.81 2.08
N MET A 200 -23.05 -26.06 1.00
CA MET A 200 -23.16 -24.60 1.08
C MET A 200 -24.61 -24.26 1.39
N ASP A 201 -24.86 -23.83 2.63
CA ASP A 201 -26.20 -23.52 3.10
C ASP A 201 -26.69 -22.17 2.55
N GLU A 202 -25.84 -21.13 2.59
CA GLU A 202 -26.14 -19.79 2.07
C GLU A 202 -24.85 -19.06 1.62
N ASP A 203 -24.96 -18.14 0.65
CA ASP A 203 -23.87 -17.24 0.28
C ASP A 203 -23.78 -16.12 1.33
N PRO A 204 -22.66 -15.99 2.08
CA PRO A 204 -22.49 -14.94 3.08
C PRO A 204 -22.50 -13.52 2.49
N GLY A 205 -22.27 -13.38 1.17
CA GLY A 205 -22.23 -12.09 0.51
C GLY A 205 -20.93 -11.31 0.74
N LEU A 206 -20.80 -10.18 0.02
CA LEU A 206 -19.54 -9.43 -0.06
C LEU A 206 -19.17 -8.67 1.21
N TYR A 207 -20.16 -8.23 1.99
CA TYR A 207 -19.98 -7.31 3.13
C TYR A 207 -20.04 -8.00 4.49
N ALA A 208 -20.37 -9.30 4.53
CA ALA A 208 -20.35 -10.04 5.79
C ALA A 208 -18.92 -10.24 6.27
N GLU A 209 -18.66 -9.82 7.51
CA GLU A 209 -17.38 -10.00 8.20
C GLU A 209 -16.94 -11.46 8.13
N THR A 210 -15.69 -11.68 7.75
CA THR A 210 -15.08 -13.01 7.83
C THR A 210 -14.87 -13.40 9.27
N GLU A 211 -14.88 -14.69 9.59
CA GLU A 211 -14.72 -15.20 10.97
C GLU A 211 -13.46 -14.68 11.69
N VAL A 212 -12.40 -14.38 10.93
CA VAL A 212 -11.15 -13.78 11.47
C VAL A 212 -11.32 -12.32 11.93
N ASN A 213 -12.34 -11.62 11.44
CA ASN A 213 -12.59 -10.19 11.68
C ASN A 213 -13.87 -9.95 12.51
N GLN A 214 -14.48 -11.01 13.08
CA GLN A 214 -15.66 -10.93 13.97
C GLN A 214 -15.26 -10.75 15.44
#